data_AF-A0A432UZ89-F1
#
_entry.id   AF-A0A432UZ89-F1
#
_cell.length_a   1.000
_cell.length_b   1.000
_cell.length_c   1.000
_cell.angle_alpha   90.00
_cell.angle_beta   90.00
_cell.angle_gamma   90.00
#
_symmetry.space_group_name_H-M   'P 1'
#
loop_
_entity.id
_entity.type
_entity.pdbx_description
1 polymer ?
#
loop_
_entity_poly.entity_id
_entity_poly.type
_entity_poly.pdbx_seq_one_letter_code
_entity_poly.pdbx_strand_id
1 'polypeptide(L)'
;MAWHHRTPSIHRITQALESLMAEDIATGRPLLAALCVSRLQQRLPARGFFITAETMGVFAGDPESSEARGFHENELQRALAYYCRL
;
A
#
# COMPACT_ATOMS: atom_id res chain seq x y z
N MET A 1 -36.90 -6.79 7.31
CA MET A 1 -36.00 -6.45 6.18
C MET A 1 -34.63 -6.12 6.72
N ALA A 2 -33.73 -7.10 6.76
CA ALA A 2 -32.36 -6.89 7.22
C ALA A 2 -31.49 -6.50 6.02
N TRP A 3 -31.15 -5.22 5.92
CA TRP A 3 -30.06 -4.79 5.06
C TRP A 3 -28.77 -5.27 5.71
N HIS A 4 -28.20 -6.37 5.22
CA HIS A 4 -26.81 -6.70 5.54
C HIS A 4 -25.95 -5.59 4.93
N HIS A 5 -25.53 -4.63 5.75
CA HIS A 5 -24.47 -3.69 5.41
C HIS A 5 -23.16 -4.49 5.31
N ARG A 6 -22.99 -5.22 4.21
CA ARG A 6 -21.71 -5.77 3.83
C ARG A 6 -20.81 -4.58 3.55
N THR A 7 -19.77 -4.40 4.36
CA THR A 7 -18.71 -3.44 4.05
C THR A 7 -18.29 -3.65 2.60
N PRO A 8 -18.23 -2.60 1.76
CA PRO A 8 -17.89 -2.74 0.36
C PRO A 8 -16.57 -3.52 0.22
N SER A 9 -16.52 -4.47 -0.71
CA SER A 9 -15.39 -5.41 -0.86
C SER A 9 -14.03 -4.70 -0.89
N ILE A 10 -13.96 -3.53 -1.54
CA ILE A 10 -12.74 -2.74 -1.64
C ILE A 10 -12.21 -2.26 -0.29
N HIS A 11 -13.08 -1.88 0.66
CA HIS A 11 -12.64 -1.41 1.97
C HIS A 11 -11.99 -2.54 2.77
N ARG A 12 -12.54 -3.76 2.69
CA ARG A 12 -11.94 -4.93 3.35
C ARG A 12 -10.59 -5.29 2.74
N ILE A 13 -10.45 -5.14 1.42
CA ILE A 13 -9.16 -5.32 0.74
C ILE A 13 -8.16 -4.26 1.21
N THR A 14 -8.56 -2.99 1.31
CA THR A 14 -7.70 -1.91 1.83
C THR A 14 -7.22 -2.24 3.24
N GLN A 15 -8.11 -2.60 4.16
CA GLN A 15 -7.72 -2.97 5.53
C GLN A 15 -6.76 -4.17 5.56
N ALA A 16 -6.98 -5.18 4.72
CA ALA A 16 -6.09 -6.33 4.64
C ALA A 16 -4.69 -5.93 4.13
N LEU A 17 -4.61 -5.02 3.15
CA LEU A 17 -3.33 -4.51 2.65
C LEU A 17 -2.60 -3.68 3.71
N GLU A 18 -3.31 -2.86 4.48
CA GLU A 18 -2.73 -2.06 5.57
C GLU A 18 -2.18 -2.95 6.69
N SER A 19 -2.91 -4.00 7.08
CA SER A 19 -2.40 -5.00 8.03
C SER A 19 -1.17 -5.74 7.49
N LEU A 20 -1.17 -6.11 6.21
CA LEU A 20 -0.03 -6.75 5.56
C LEU A 20 1.21 -5.84 5.57
N MET A 21 1.05 -4.54 5.31
CA MET A 21 2.14 -3.58 5.39
C MET A 21 2.77 -3.54 6.79
N ALA A 22 1.97 -3.60 7.85
CA ALA A 22 2.47 -3.66 9.21
C ALA A 22 3.35 -4.91 9.44
N GLU A 23 2.93 -6.06 8.93
CA GLU A 23 3.70 -7.31 9.00
C GLU A 23 4.99 -7.25 8.17
N ASP A 24 4.93 -6.72 6.95
CA ASP A 24 6.10 -6.53 6.08
C ASP A 24 7.15 -5.68 6.79
N ILE A 25 6.76 -4.54 7.38
CA ILE A 25 7.66 -3.63 8.11
C ILE A 25 8.23 -4.32 9.35
N ALA A 26 7.39 -4.97 10.16
CA ALA A 26 7.83 -5.67 11.36
C ALA A 26 8.83 -6.80 11.08
N THR A 27 8.77 -7.38 9.88
CA THR A 27 9.67 -8.47 9.44
C THR A 27 10.81 -8.00 8.54
N GLY A 28 10.92 -6.70 8.28
CA GLY A 28 11.96 -6.12 7.42
C GLY A 28 11.82 -6.48 5.93
N ARG A 29 10.63 -6.90 5.48
CA ARG A 29 10.31 -7.23 4.10
C ARG A 29 9.89 -5.96 3.33
N PRO A 30 10.05 -5.93 1.99
CA PRO A 30 9.50 -4.85 1.18
C PRO A 30 7.97 -4.87 1.21
N LEU A 31 7.35 -3.70 1.08
CA LEU A 31 5.89 -3.58 1.14
C LEU A 31 5.23 -4.27 -0.06
N LEU A 32 4.66 -5.46 0.12
CA LEU A 32 4.02 -6.18 -0.98
C LEU A 32 2.82 -5.40 -1.56
N ALA A 33 2.16 -4.62 -0.71
CA ALA A 33 1.07 -3.72 -1.10
C ALA A 33 1.47 -2.68 -2.16
N ALA A 34 2.76 -2.43 -2.41
CA ALA A 34 3.22 -1.53 -3.48
C ALA A 34 2.84 -2.03 -4.89
N LEU A 35 2.60 -3.34 -5.05
CA LEU A 35 2.08 -3.93 -6.30
C LEU A 35 0.59 -3.59 -6.55
N CYS A 36 -0.15 -3.25 -5.50
CA CYS A 36 -1.59 -2.97 -5.56
C CYS A 36 -1.86 -1.52 -5.97
N VAL A 37 -1.81 -1.27 -7.27
CA VAL A 37 -1.98 0.07 -7.83
C VAL A 37 -3.41 0.34 -8.28
N SER A 38 -3.85 1.58 -8.11
CA SER A 38 -5.11 2.07 -8.64
C SER A 38 -5.03 2.23 -10.16
N ARG A 39 -6.08 1.77 -10.84
CA ARG A 39 -6.28 2.05 -12.27
C ARG A 39 -6.58 3.52 -12.56
N LEU A 40 -7.13 4.25 -11.58
CA LEU A 40 -7.59 5.63 -11.75
C LEU A 40 -6.53 6.66 -11.34
N GLN A 41 -5.66 6.32 -10.38
CA GLN A 41 -4.67 7.23 -9.82
C GLN A 41 -3.29 7.04 -10.46
N GLN A 42 -3.22 7.10 -11.80
CA GLN A 42 -1.95 7.05 -12.53
C GLN A 42 -1.01 5.90 -12.12
N ARG A 43 -1.56 4.72 -11.79
CA ARG A 43 -0.83 3.53 -11.30
C ARG A 43 -0.11 3.74 -9.95
N LEU A 44 -0.60 4.63 -9.10
CA LEU A 44 -0.19 4.74 -7.70
C LEU A 44 -1.07 3.87 -6.79
N PRO A 45 -0.55 3.40 -5.65
CA PRO A 45 -1.36 2.80 -4.59
C PRO A 45 -2.43 3.77 -4.07
N ALA A 46 -3.46 3.23 -3.44
CA ALA A 46 -4.47 4.07 -2.79
C ALA A 46 -3.88 4.85 -1.62
N ARG A 47 -4.46 6.02 -1.29
CA ARG A 47 -4.03 6.91 -0.20
C ARG A 47 -3.72 6.20 1.14
N GLY A 48 -4.47 5.15 1.50
CA GLY A 48 -4.24 4.37 2.73
C GLY A 48 -2.85 3.72 2.81
N PHE A 49 -2.24 3.39 1.68
CA PHE A 49 -0.87 2.90 1.61
C PHE A 49 0.12 3.92 2.17
N PHE A 50 0.05 5.17 1.70
CA PHE A 50 0.97 6.23 2.12
C PHE A 50 0.75 6.64 3.58
N ILE A 51 -0.50 6.71 4.04
CA ILE A 51 -0.83 6.99 5.45
C ILE A 51 -0.29 5.90 6.37
N THR A 52 -0.43 4.63 5.97
CA THR A 52 0.08 3.50 6.76
C THR A 52 1.61 3.53 6.81
N ALA A 53 2.27 3.79 5.68
CA ALA A 53 3.72 3.94 5.62
C ALA A 53 4.24 5.12 6.47
N GLU A 54 3.53 6.24 6.48
CA GLU A 54 3.83 7.40 7.33
C GLU A 54 3.64 7.08 8.82
N THR A 55 2.52 6.45 9.17
CA THR A 55 2.21 6.03 10.55
C THR A 55 3.28 5.08 11.10
N MET A 56 3.85 4.24 10.24
CA MET A 56 4.91 3.30 10.58
C MET A 56 6.32 3.89 10.49
N GLY A 57 6.46 5.17 10.11
CA GLY A 57 7.74 5.88 10.06
C GLY A 57 8.66 5.46 8.91
N VAL A 58 8.17 4.73 7.91
CA VAL A 58 8.96 4.32 6.73
C VAL A 58 8.81 5.28 5.55
N PHE A 59 7.86 6.20 5.63
CA PHE A 59 7.64 7.29 4.68
C PHE A 59 7.39 8.60 5.45
N ALA A 60 7.74 9.73 4.86
CA ALA A 60 7.39 11.05 5.37
C ALA A 60 7.10 11.97 4.18
N GLY A 61 5.94 12.63 4.17
CA GLY A 61 5.55 13.52 3.09
C GLY A 61 4.05 13.46 2.80
N ASP A 62 3.60 14.33 1.91
CA ASP A 62 2.21 14.34 1.47
C ASP A 62 1.94 13.16 0.51
N PRO A 63 0.93 12.31 0.76
CA PRO A 63 0.53 11.22 -0.13
C PRO A 63 0.31 11.60 -1.60
N GLU A 64 0.03 12.87 -1.90
CA GLU A 64 -0.20 13.37 -3.26
C GLU A 64 1.06 14.02 -3.88
N SER A 65 2.20 13.97 -3.20
CA SER A 65 3.44 14.63 -3.63
C SER A 65 4.28 13.80 -4.61
N SER A 66 5.27 14.44 -5.24
CA SER A 66 6.26 13.73 -6.05
C SER A 66 7.15 12.79 -5.23
N GLU A 67 7.39 13.11 -3.97
CA GLU A 67 8.12 12.27 -3.03
C GLU A 67 7.35 10.98 -2.73
N ALA A 68 6.02 11.05 -2.59
CA ALA A 68 5.18 9.86 -2.46
C ALA A 68 5.30 8.93 -3.67
N ARG A 69 5.35 9.51 -4.89
CA ARG A 69 5.60 8.73 -6.11
C ARG A 69 6.99 8.08 -6.12
N GLY A 70 8.03 8.82 -5.73
CA GLY A 70 9.39 8.27 -5.62
C GLY A 70 9.51 7.16 -4.58
N PHE A 71 8.85 7.31 -3.44
CA PHE A 71 8.74 6.28 -2.41
C PHE A 71 8.03 5.02 -2.95
N HIS A 72 6.88 5.19 -3.62
CA HIS A 72 6.17 4.07 -4.24
C HIS A 72 7.03 3.33 -5.26
N GLU A 73 7.74 4.06 -6.13
CA GLU A 73 8.61 3.45 -7.13
C GLU A 73 9.74 2.63 -6.49
N ASN A 74 10.36 3.14 -5.43
CA ASN A 74 11.38 2.41 -4.69
C ASN A 74 10.81 1.11 -4.09
N GLU A 75 9.70 1.19 -3.37
CA GLU A 75 9.06 0.01 -2.77
C GLU A 75 8.60 -1.01 -3.81
N LEU A 76 8.09 -0.53 -4.95
CA LEU A 76 7.71 -1.39 -6.07
C LEU A 76 8.92 -2.17 -6.59
N GLN A 77 10.07 -1.51 -6.78
CA GLN A 77 11.30 -2.19 -7.21
C GLN A 77 11.79 -3.19 -6.16
N ARG A 78 11.77 -2.83 -4.87
CA ARG A 78 12.15 -3.75 -3.79
C ARG A 78 11.23 -4.98 -3.74
N ALA A 79 9.93 -4.79 -3.87
CA ALA A 79 8.94 -5.87 -3.87
C ALA A 79 9.11 -6.79 -5.08
N LEU A 80 9.30 -6.22 -6.28
CA LEU A 80 9.59 -6.99 -7.48
C LEU A 80 10.88 -7.82 -7.29
N ALA A 81 11.98 -7.21 -6.88
CA ALA A 81 13.25 -7.93 -6.68
C ALA A 81 13.14 -9.07 -5.64
N TYR A 82 12.31 -8.90 -4.61
CA TYR A 82 12.14 -9.89 -3.54
C TYR A 82 11.21 -11.05 -3.93
N TYR A 83 10.06 -10.75 -4.53
CA TYR A 83 9.00 -11.74 -4.78
C TYR A 83 9.00 -12.28 -6.22
N CYS A 84 9.38 -11.44 -7.17
CA CYS A 84 9.55 -11.82 -8.56
C CYS A 84 11.04 -11.99 -8.80
N ARG A 85 11.59 -13.19 -8.59
CA ARG A 85 12.97 -13.48 -9.05
C ARG A 85 13.04 -13.19 -10.55
N LEU A 86 13.58 -12.03 -10.90
CA LEU A 86 14.17 -11.70 -12.19
C LEU A 86 15.66 -11.99 -12.10
#